data_AF-A0A9W7H3I0-F1
#
_entry.id   AF-A0A9W7H3I0-F1
#
_cell.length_a   1.000
_cell.length_b   1.000
_cell.length_c   1.000
_cell.angle_alpha   90.00
_cell.angle_beta   90.00
_cell.angle_gamma   90.00
#
_symmetry.space_group_name_H-M   'P 1'
#
loop_
_entity.id
_entity.type
_entity.pdbx_description
1 polymer ?
#
loop_
_entity_poly.entity_id
_entity_poly.type
_entity_poly.pdbx_seq_one_letter_code
_entity_poly.pdbx_strand_id
1 'polypeptide(L)'
;MQFRHMGGKVCERISLLLQPSDMKVSHSKNPKSLLLHLEALLNNAFFDDFESIGFQKNVVNQILNPIDRCEANYGSFNDLQGLTWEEVLNKGTKYFSEEFSKFCDRKMSEIVAMLGWNRSCSEPLLQAFFVASKSVWLVHLLANSVHPAIPICSTKKDIY
;
A
#
# COMPACT_ATOMS: atom_id res chain seq x y z
N MET A 1 13.59 -24.30 -9.81
CA MET A 1 12.14 -24.40 -10.10
C MET A 1 11.39 -24.83 -8.83
N GLN A 2 10.92 -23.91 -7.99
CA GLN A 2 9.98 -24.24 -6.90
C GLN A 2 9.04 -23.07 -6.61
N PHE A 3 8.11 -22.81 -7.54
CA PHE A 3 6.88 -22.05 -7.25
C PHE A 3 5.63 -22.97 -7.33
N ARG A 4 5.81 -24.28 -7.58
CA ARG A 4 4.73 -25.17 -8.03
C ARG A 4 3.75 -25.64 -6.96
N HIS A 5 3.97 -25.38 -5.67
CA HIS A 5 3.07 -25.85 -4.61
C HIS A 5 2.44 -24.77 -3.72
N MET A 6 2.75 -23.47 -3.92
CA MET A 6 2.10 -22.36 -3.19
C MET A 6 0.91 -21.72 -3.94
N GLY A 7 0.73 -22.03 -5.23
CA GLY A 7 -0.06 -21.20 -6.14
C GLY A 7 -1.53 -21.56 -6.30
N GLY A 8 -2.02 -22.75 -5.96
CA GLY A 8 -3.37 -23.20 -6.37
C GLY A 8 -4.51 -22.28 -5.88
N LYS A 9 -4.63 -22.12 -4.56
CA LYS A 9 -5.72 -21.32 -3.95
C LYS A 9 -5.55 -19.82 -4.13
N VAL A 10 -4.31 -19.33 -4.18
CA VAL A 10 -4.02 -17.91 -4.41
C VAL A 10 -4.28 -17.56 -5.88
N CYS A 11 -3.87 -18.40 -6.83
CA CYS A 11 -4.22 -18.21 -8.24
C CYS A 11 -5.72 -18.35 -8.50
N GLU A 12 -6.43 -19.24 -7.82
CA GLU A 12 -7.89 -19.35 -7.89
C GLU A 12 -8.59 -18.10 -7.32
N ARG A 13 -8.16 -17.58 -6.16
CA ARG A 13 -8.71 -16.32 -5.63
C ARG A 13 -8.34 -15.12 -6.47
N ILE A 14 -7.12 -15.05 -6.99
CA ILE A 14 -6.75 -14.06 -8.01
C ILE A 14 -7.71 -14.20 -9.20
N SER A 15 -7.98 -15.42 -9.69
CA SER A 15 -8.94 -15.67 -10.78
C SER A 15 -10.37 -15.23 -10.46
N LEU A 16 -10.80 -15.34 -9.19
CA LEU A 16 -12.11 -14.86 -8.72
C LEU A 16 -12.15 -13.33 -8.57
N LEU A 17 -11.08 -12.72 -8.07
CA LEU A 17 -10.91 -11.26 -8.02
C LEU A 17 -10.74 -10.62 -9.40
N LEU A 18 -10.35 -11.41 -10.40
CA LEU A 18 -10.26 -11.00 -11.80
C LEU A 18 -11.63 -10.99 -12.52
N GLN A 19 -12.71 -11.49 -11.91
CA GLN A 19 -14.05 -11.50 -12.50
C GLN A 19 -14.78 -10.14 -12.60
N PRO A 20 -14.56 -9.12 -11.74
CA PRO A 20 -15.31 -7.85 -11.80
C PRO A 20 -14.67 -6.77 -12.67
N SER A 21 -13.41 -6.91 -13.08
CA SER A 21 -12.80 -6.02 -14.07
C SER A 21 -13.18 -6.55 -15.45
N ASP A 22 -13.83 -5.75 -16.29
CA ASP A 22 -14.27 -6.08 -17.67
C ASP A 22 -13.15 -6.49 -18.65
N MET A 23 -12.01 -6.95 -18.16
CA MET A 23 -11.06 -7.71 -18.94
C MET A 23 -11.46 -9.18 -18.88
N LYS A 24 -11.96 -9.69 -20.01
CA LYS A 24 -12.01 -11.13 -20.30
C LYS A 24 -10.61 -11.73 -20.17
N VAL A 25 -10.13 -11.99 -18.96
CA VAL A 25 -8.89 -12.72 -18.71
C VAL A 25 -9.24 -14.19 -18.92
N SER A 26 -9.34 -14.57 -20.19
CA SER A 26 -9.48 -15.93 -20.66
C SER A 26 -8.28 -16.75 -20.19
N HIS A 27 -8.30 -17.31 -18.97
CA HIS A 27 -7.28 -18.22 -18.40
C HIS A 27 -5.89 -18.03 -19.02
N SER A 28 -5.42 -16.78 -19.03
CA SER A 28 -4.37 -16.39 -19.96
C SER A 28 -3.09 -17.05 -19.45
N LYS A 29 -2.56 -17.99 -20.23
CA LYS A 29 -1.29 -18.68 -19.98
C LYS A 29 -0.08 -17.71 -20.00
N ASN A 30 -0.31 -16.40 -20.07
CA ASN A 30 0.74 -15.39 -20.15
C ASN A 30 1.08 -14.83 -18.76
N PRO A 31 2.24 -15.20 -18.18
CA PRO A 31 2.66 -14.73 -16.86
C PRO A 31 2.80 -13.21 -16.76
N LYS A 32 3.02 -12.50 -17.88
CA LYS A 32 3.08 -11.03 -17.90
C LYS A 32 1.73 -10.39 -17.61
N SER A 33 0.64 -10.99 -18.09
CA SER A 33 -0.72 -10.46 -17.88
C SER A 33 -1.15 -10.60 -16.41
N LEU A 34 -0.78 -11.70 -15.75
CA LEU A 34 -1.03 -11.91 -14.32
C LEU A 34 -0.22 -10.92 -13.46
N LEU A 35 1.04 -10.66 -13.83
CA LEU A 35 1.90 -9.71 -13.12
C LEU A 35 1.33 -8.28 -13.19
N LEU A 36 0.92 -7.82 -14.37
CA LEU A 36 0.31 -6.49 -14.55
C LEU A 36 -1.00 -6.34 -13.76
N HIS A 37 -1.81 -7.40 -13.66
CA HIS A 37 -3.03 -7.35 -12.86
C HIS A 37 -2.75 -7.34 -11.36
N LEU A 38 -1.80 -8.14 -10.88
CA LEU A 38 -1.37 -8.10 -9.49
C LEU A 38 -0.81 -6.73 -9.13
N GLU A 39 -0.01 -6.13 -10.01
CA GLU A 39 0.46 -4.76 -9.87
C GLU A 39 -0.72 -3.77 -9.80
N ALA A 40 -1.70 -3.87 -10.69
CA ALA A 40 -2.89 -3.02 -10.64
C ALA A 40 -3.71 -3.19 -9.35
N LEU A 41 -3.88 -4.42 -8.86
CA LEU A 41 -4.57 -4.72 -7.61
C LEU A 41 -3.82 -4.14 -6.41
N LEU A 42 -2.51 -4.33 -6.35
CA LEU A 42 -1.68 -3.79 -5.27
C LEU A 42 -1.62 -2.27 -5.32
N ASN A 43 -1.47 -1.67 -6.50
CA ASN A 43 -1.53 -0.21 -6.67
C ASN A 43 -2.88 0.33 -6.19
N ASN A 44 -3.98 -0.33 -6.54
CA ASN A 44 -5.29 0.07 -6.04
C ASN A 44 -5.35 -0.03 -4.51
N ALA A 45 -4.90 -1.13 -3.91
CA ALA A 45 -4.90 -1.29 -2.46
C ALA A 45 -4.02 -0.23 -1.77
N PHE A 46 -2.80 0.01 -2.25
CA PHE A 46 -1.88 0.96 -1.63
C PHE A 46 -2.33 2.41 -1.73
N PHE A 47 -2.85 2.81 -2.90
CA PHE A 47 -3.27 4.19 -3.17
C PHE A 47 -4.75 4.45 -2.85
N ASP A 48 -5.50 3.44 -2.38
CA ASP A 48 -6.86 3.66 -1.90
C ASP A 48 -6.84 4.66 -0.74
N ASP A 49 -7.66 5.70 -0.88
CA ASP A 49 -7.75 6.84 0.03
C ASP A 49 -6.49 7.70 0.19
N PHE A 50 -5.61 7.70 -0.82
CA PHE A 50 -4.39 8.52 -0.80
C PHE A 50 -4.66 10.01 -0.52
N GLU A 51 -5.72 10.60 -1.07
CA GLU A 51 -6.05 12.01 -0.83
C GLU A 51 -6.61 12.26 0.59
N SER A 52 -6.98 11.21 1.32
CA SER A 52 -7.50 11.31 2.68
C SER A 52 -6.38 11.29 3.72
N ILE A 53 -6.61 11.96 4.85
CA ILE A 53 -5.64 12.03 5.96
C ILE A 53 -5.35 10.61 6.49
N GLY A 54 -4.08 10.21 6.40
CA GLY A 54 -3.63 8.90 6.86
C GLY A 54 -4.32 7.73 6.16
N PHE A 55 -4.76 7.90 4.90
CA PHE A 55 -5.46 6.87 4.11
C PHE A 55 -6.76 6.38 4.75
N GLN A 56 -7.54 7.30 5.33
CA GLN A 56 -8.81 6.99 5.97
C GLN A 56 -9.88 8.01 5.62
N LYS A 57 -10.98 7.56 5.02
CA LYS A 57 -12.19 8.38 4.82
C LYS A 57 -12.72 8.87 6.15
N ASN A 58 -13.23 10.10 6.16
CA ASN A 58 -13.92 10.74 7.29
C ASN A 58 -13.04 11.02 8.53
N VAL A 59 -11.71 10.95 8.41
CA VAL A 59 -10.81 11.48 9.44
C VAL A 59 -10.64 12.98 9.23
N VAL A 60 -10.75 13.74 10.32
CA VAL A 60 -10.52 15.19 10.33
C VAL A 60 -9.09 15.50 10.75
N ASN A 61 -8.51 16.55 10.15
CA ASN A 61 -7.19 17.04 10.53
C ASN A 61 -7.23 17.52 11.98
N GLN A 62 -6.38 16.94 12.84
CA GLN A 62 -6.22 17.42 14.21
C GLN A 62 -5.48 18.77 14.24
N ILE A 63 -4.56 18.98 13.28
CA ILE A 63 -3.84 20.24 13.11
C ILE A 63 -4.61 21.11 12.10
N LEU A 64 -5.32 22.12 12.62
CA LEU A 64 -6.15 23.02 11.81
C LEU A 64 -5.31 24.04 11.04
N ASN A 65 -4.21 24.50 11.63
CA ASN A 65 -3.30 25.45 10.99
C ASN A 65 -2.59 24.77 9.80
N PRO A 66 -2.72 25.29 8.58
CA PRO A 66 -2.10 24.68 7.40
C PRO A 66 -0.57 24.65 7.46
N ILE A 67 0.08 25.65 8.08
CA ILE A 67 1.54 25.73 8.20
C ILE A 67 2.05 24.64 9.13
N ASP A 68 1.51 24.59 10.36
CA ASP A 68 1.87 23.58 11.35
C ASP A 68 1.64 22.15 10.83
N ARG A 69 0.58 21.95 10.04
CA ARG A 69 0.31 20.67 9.39
C ARG A 69 1.37 20.30 8.36
N CYS A 70 1.79 21.25 7.52
CA CYS A 70 2.84 21.03 6.53
C CYS A 70 4.17 20.66 7.22
N GLU A 71 4.52 21.39 8.27
CA GLU A 71 5.73 21.14 9.07
C GLU A 71 5.68 19.76 9.75
N ALA A 72 4.54 19.39 10.35
CA ALA A 72 4.37 18.08 10.97
C ALA A 72 4.51 16.93 9.96
N ASN A 73 3.96 17.07 8.76
CA ASN A 73 4.11 16.08 7.69
C ASN A 73 5.56 15.98 7.20
N TYR A 74 6.25 17.11 7.03
CA TYR A 74 7.66 17.13 6.63
C TYR A 74 8.58 16.55 7.71
N GLY A 75 8.32 16.85 8.98
CA GLY A 75 9.02 16.26 10.11
C GLY A 75 8.87 14.73 10.13
N SER A 76 7.62 14.25 10.03
CA SER A 76 7.34 12.81 9.94
C SER A 76 8.03 12.15 8.74
N PHE A 77 8.14 12.85 7.60
CA PHE A 77 8.88 12.35 6.44
C PHE A 77 10.37 12.19 6.76
N ASN A 78 10.98 13.20 7.39
CA ASN A 78 12.40 13.17 7.73
C ASN A 78 12.73 12.07 8.74
N ASP A 79 11.83 11.80 9.69
CA ASP A 79 12.00 10.73 10.68
C ASP A 79 11.93 9.33 10.03
N LEU A 80 11.09 9.16 9.01
CA LEU A 80 10.83 7.87 8.39
C LEU A 80 11.69 7.59 7.15
N GLN A 81 12.21 8.58 6.44
CA GLN A 81 12.94 8.36 5.18
C GLN A 81 14.15 7.43 5.34
N GLY A 82 14.85 7.51 6.48
CA GLY A 82 16.01 6.69 6.80
C GLY A 82 15.68 5.28 7.32
N LEU A 83 14.43 5.01 7.68
CA LEU A 83 14.05 3.77 8.38
C LEU A 83 14.31 2.51 7.56
N THR A 84 15.16 1.61 8.06
CA THR A 84 15.54 0.38 7.37
C THR A 84 14.67 -0.81 7.77
N TRP A 85 14.71 -1.87 6.95
CA TRP A 85 14.05 -3.14 7.29
C TRP A 85 14.61 -3.78 8.57
N GLU A 86 15.93 -3.71 8.76
CA GLU A 86 16.62 -4.28 9.92
C GLU A 86 16.16 -3.62 11.24
N GLU A 87 16.00 -2.29 11.23
CA GLU A 87 15.49 -1.54 12.37
C GLU A 87 14.03 -1.91 12.71
N VAL A 88 13.20 -2.10 11.69
CA VAL A 88 11.80 -2.52 11.85
C VAL A 88 11.69 -3.95 12.34
N LEU A 89 12.53 -4.87 11.85
CA LEU A 89 12.57 -6.23 12.35
C LEU A 89 12.92 -6.29 13.84
N ASN A 90 13.79 -5.39 14.31
CA ASN A 90 14.24 -5.36 15.69
C ASN A 90 13.22 -4.69 16.64
N LYS A 91 12.68 -3.52 16.25
CA LYS A 91 11.86 -2.67 17.15
C LYS A 91 10.37 -2.63 16.80
N GLY A 92 9.99 -3.08 15.61
CA GLY A 92 8.65 -2.94 15.06
C GLY A 92 8.36 -1.53 14.51
N THR A 93 7.39 -1.42 13.59
CA THR A 93 6.99 -0.15 12.97
C THR A 93 6.43 0.87 13.97
N LYS A 94 5.67 0.39 14.96
CA LYS A 94 5.03 1.23 15.99
C LYS A 94 6.03 2.02 16.83
N TYR A 95 7.27 1.52 16.99
CA TYR A 95 8.33 2.24 17.71
C TYR A 95 8.70 3.57 17.02
N PHE A 96 8.61 3.62 15.69
CA PHE A 96 9.01 4.78 14.89
C PHE A 96 7.84 5.71 14.57
N SER A 97 6.67 5.17 14.27
CA SER A 97 5.46 5.95 14.05
C SER A 97 4.21 5.08 14.25
N GLU A 98 3.30 5.55 15.09
CA GLU A 98 2.04 4.85 15.34
C GLU A 98 1.10 4.93 14.12
N GLU A 99 1.04 6.08 13.46
CA GLU A 99 0.25 6.32 12.25
C GLU A 99 0.72 5.43 11.10
N PHE A 100 2.04 5.36 10.87
CA PHE A 100 2.61 4.49 9.85
C PHE A 100 2.36 3.02 10.17
N SER A 101 2.48 2.61 11.44
CA SER A 101 2.15 1.24 11.84
C SER A 101 0.69 0.89 11.56
N LYS A 102 -0.26 1.78 11.92
CA LYS A 102 -1.68 1.59 11.63
C LYS A 102 -1.97 1.51 10.14
N PHE A 103 -1.27 2.31 9.32
CA PHE A 103 -1.34 2.22 7.87
C PHE A 103 -0.89 0.84 7.36
N CYS A 104 0.28 0.37 7.79
CA CYS A 104 0.80 -0.95 7.44
C CYS A 104 -0.17 -2.07 7.85
N ASP A 105 -0.71 -2.03 9.06
CA ASP A 105 -1.65 -3.05 9.55
C ASP A 105 -2.92 -3.13 8.69
N ARG A 106 -3.46 -1.97 8.29
CA ARG A 106 -4.61 -1.89 7.39
C ARG A 106 -4.31 -2.43 6.00
N LYS A 107 -3.23 -1.97 5.36
CA LYS A 107 -2.88 -2.39 4.00
C LYS A 107 -2.51 -3.87 3.95
N MET A 108 -1.82 -4.38 4.97
CA MET A 108 -1.53 -5.81 5.08
C MET A 108 -2.83 -6.63 5.21
N SER A 109 -3.74 -6.20 6.07
CA SER A 109 -5.04 -6.87 6.25
C SER A 109 -5.86 -6.89 4.96
N GLU A 110 -5.90 -5.77 4.24
CA GLU A 110 -6.58 -5.65 2.94
C GLU A 110 -5.99 -6.59 1.90
N ILE A 111 -4.66 -6.62 1.75
CA ILE A 111 -3.95 -7.50 0.81
C ILE A 111 -4.16 -8.98 1.17
N VAL A 112 -4.08 -9.32 2.46
CA VAL A 112 -4.32 -10.69 2.95
C VAL A 112 -5.75 -11.12 2.65
N ALA A 113 -6.74 -10.26 2.89
CA ALA A 113 -8.14 -10.53 2.58
C ALA A 113 -8.36 -10.71 1.08
N MET A 114 -7.80 -9.81 0.27
CA MET A 114 -7.84 -9.83 -1.19
C MET A 114 -7.25 -11.14 -1.74
N LEU A 115 -5.97 -11.41 -1.45
CA LEU A 115 -5.29 -12.61 -1.96
C LEU A 115 -5.74 -13.91 -1.28
N GLY A 116 -6.48 -13.80 -0.18
CA GLY A 116 -6.89 -14.92 0.66
C GLY A 116 -5.74 -15.70 1.24
N TRP A 117 -4.77 -14.95 1.72
CA TRP A 117 -3.53 -15.48 2.22
C TRP A 117 -3.76 -16.12 3.60
N ASN A 118 -3.80 -17.45 3.65
CA ASN A 118 -4.04 -18.18 4.91
C ASN A 118 -2.75 -18.72 5.58
N ARG A 119 -1.56 -18.32 5.12
CA ARG A 119 -0.26 -18.76 5.67
C ARG A 119 0.55 -17.62 6.26
N SER A 120 1.56 -17.92 7.07
CA SER A 120 2.57 -16.92 7.45
C SER A 120 3.26 -16.38 6.19
N CYS A 121 3.39 -15.05 6.06
CA CYS A 121 4.17 -14.44 5.00
C CYS A 121 5.66 -14.75 5.20
N SER A 122 6.39 -14.99 4.12
CA SER A 122 7.84 -15.13 4.20
C SER A 122 8.50 -13.78 4.48
N GLU A 123 9.66 -13.78 5.10
CA GLU A 123 10.41 -12.56 5.40
C GLU A 123 10.68 -11.69 4.14
N PRO A 124 11.09 -12.25 2.98
CA PRO A 124 11.29 -11.43 1.78
C PRO A 124 10.02 -10.73 1.29
N LEU A 125 8.86 -11.35 1.50
CA LEU A 125 7.59 -10.71 1.14
C LEU A 125 7.24 -9.59 2.12
N LEU A 126 7.46 -9.81 3.43
CA LEU A 126 7.25 -8.77 4.43
C LEU A 126 8.18 -7.58 4.19
N GLN A 127 9.43 -7.84 3.80
CA GLN A 127 10.38 -6.81 3.42
C GLN A 127 9.89 -6.03 2.18
N ALA A 128 9.44 -6.73 1.14
CA ALA A 128 8.90 -6.08 -0.07
C ALA A 128 7.64 -5.25 0.24
N PHE A 129 6.73 -5.78 1.07
CA PHE A 129 5.56 -5.06 1.56
C PHE A 129 5.96 -3.82 2.35
N PHE A 130 6.94 -3.93 3.25
CA PHE A 130 7.46 -2.81 4.02
C PHE A 130 8.02 -1.71 3.11
N VAL A 131 8.87 -2.07 2.14
CA VAL A 131 9.44 -1.10 1.18
C VAL A 131 8.34 -0.39 0.39
N ALA A 132 7.33 -1.12 -0.10
CA ALA A 132 6.20 -0.54 -0.83
C ALA A 132 5.35 0.39 0.06
N SER A 133 4.97 -0.09 1.24
CA SER A 133 4.18 0.67 2.23
C SER A 133 4.90 1.95 2.65
N LYS A 134 6.19 1.84 2.99
CA LYS A 134 7.03 2.97 3.36
C LYS A 134 7.08 4.00 2.23
N SER A 135 7.33 3.57 1.00
CA SER A 135 7.41 4.47 -0.15
C SER A 135 6.10 5.25 -0.36
N VAL A 136 4.96 4.56 -0.33
CA VAL A 136 3.64 5.18 -0.49
C VAL A 136 3.34 6.15 0.66
N TRP A 137 3.68 5.77 1.89
CA TRP A 137 3.51 6.64 3.06
C TRP A 137 4.38 7.90 3.01
N LEU A 138 5.65 7.78 2.60
CA LEU A 138 6.54 8.92 2.45
C LEU A 138 6.04 9.90 1.37
N VAL A 139 5.56 9.36 0.26
CA VAL A 139 4.94 10.17 -0.81
C VAL A 139 3.69 10.88 -0.29
N HIS A 140 2.87 10.22 0.53
CA HIS A 140 1.73 10.83 1.21
C HIS A 140 2.13 12.00 2.12
N LEU A 141 3.16 11.81 2.92
CA LEU A 141 3.68 12.86 3.80
C LEU A 141 4.20 14.07 3.00
N LEU A 142 4.97 13.84 1.94
CA LEU A 142 5.47 14.92 1.07
C LEU A 142 4.34 15.65 0.32
N ALA A 143 3.36 14.92 -0.21
CA ALA A 143 2.22 15.54 -0.88
C ALA A 143 1.44 16.48 0.06
N ASN A 144 1.43 16.17 1.35
CA ASN A 144 0.76 16.94 2.40
C ASN A 144 1.70 17.89 3.17
N SER A 145 2.97 18.03 2.78
CA SER A 145 3.94 18.94 3.39
C SER A 145 3.93 20.34 2.77
N VAL A 146 2.96 20.63 1.90
CA VAL A 146 2.75 21.92 1.25
C VAL A 146 1.27 22.31 1.30
N HIS A 147 0.98 23.61 1.15
CA HIS A 147 -0.38 24.12 1.14
C HIS A 147 -0.67 24.95 -0.11
N PRO A 148 -1.72 24.62 -0.89
CA PRO A 148 -2.57 23.43 -0.77
C PRO A 148 -1.78 22.13 -1.02
N ALA A 149 -2.29 21.00 -0.51
CA ALA A 149 -1.65 19.69 -0.71
C ALA A 149 -1.61 19.33 -2.20
N ILE A 150 -0.56 18.64 -2.63
CA ILE A 150 -0.38 18.23 -4.02
C ILE A 150 -1.28 17.02 -4.30
N PRO A 151 -2.22 17.09 -5.26
CA PRO A 151 -2.99 15.93 -5.67
C PRO A 151 -2.09 14.92 -6.38
N ILE A 152 -2.22 13.63 -6.04
CA ILE A 152 -1.53 12.55 -6.76
C ILE A 152 -2.54 11.82 -7.62
N CYS A 153 -2.32 11.84 -8.94
CA CYS A 153 -3.09 11.03 -9.87
C CYS A 153 -2.73 9.56 -9.68
N SER A 154 -3.62 8.79 -9.06
CA SER A 154 -3.66 7.35 -9.26
C SER A 154 -4.36 7.05 -10.58
N THR A 155 -4.04 5.92 -11.21
CA THR A 155 -4.50 5.48 -12.54
C THR A 155 -6.02 5.38 -12.73
N LYS A 156 -6.82 5.72 -11.71
CA LYS A 156 -8.29 5.78 -11.78
C LYS A 156 -8.86 7.12 -12.26
N LYS A 157 -8.05 8.18 -12.39
CA LYS A 157 -8.58 9.56 -12.55
C LYS A 157 -8.74 10.09 -13.98
N ASP A 158 -8.48 9.29 -15.02
CA ASP A 158 -8.57 9.72 -16.43
C ASP A 158 -9.52 8.86 -17.29
N ILE A 159 -10.77 8.69 -16.84
CA ILE A 159 -11.86 8.27 -17.74
C ILE A 159 -13.09 9.13 -17.45
N TYR A 160 -13.12 10.34 -18.02
CA TYR A 160 -14.34 11.10 -18.32
C TYR A 160 -14.15 11.89 -19.60
#